data_AF-A0A0G8AXE7-F1
#
_entry.id   AF-A0A0G8AXE7-F1
#
_cell.length_a   1.000
_cell.length_b   1.000
_cell.length_c   1.000
_cell.angle_alpha   90.00
_cell.angle_beta   90.00
_cell.angle_gamma   90.00
#
_symmetry.space_group_name_H-M   'P 1'
#
loop_
_entity.id
_entity.type
_entity.pdbx_description
1 polymer ?
#
loop_
_entity_poly.entity_id
_entity_poly.type
_entity_poly.pdbx_seq_one_letter_code
_entity_poly.pdbx_strand_id
1 'polypeptide(L)' 'LSTPSGATIPIEERPGHEVTTINGEAWIAPKGVTVFNPAFDVTPAKYVTGIITEQGLVTPDRIAETFGE' A
#
# COMPACT_ATOMS: atom_id res chain seq x y z
N LEU A 1 2.25 14.09 -12.04
CA LEU A 1 2.85 12.94 -11.30
C LEU A 1 3.58 12.04 -12.27
N SER A 2 4.81 11.63 -11.98
CA SER A 2 5.63 10.77 -12.86
C SER A 2 5.47 9.27 -12.60
N THR A 3 4.29 8.84 -12.13
CA THR A 3 3.95 7.45 -11.78
C THR A 3 2.76 6.98 -12.62
N PRO A 4 3.00 6.52 -13.86
CA PRO A 4 1.93 6.20 -14.81
C PRO A 4 1.16 4.92 -14.47
N SER A 5 1.71 4.06 -13.61
CA SER A 5 1.06 2.82 -13.17
C SER A 5 1.50 2.40 -11.78
N GLY A 6 0.70 1.55 -11.13
CA GLY A 6 1.03 1.00 -9.81
C GLY A 6 2.37 0.24 -9.77
N ALA A 7 2.83 -0.31 -10.90
CA ALA A 7 4.13 -1.00 -10.98
C ALA A 7 5.34 -0.07 -10.77
N THR A 8 5.14 1.25 -10.86
CA THR A 8 6.20 2.26 -10.65
C THR A 8 6.19 2.87 -9.24
N ILE A 9 5.24 2.47 -8.40
CA ILE A 9 5.18 2.93 -7.00
C ILE A 9 6.19 2.11 -6.20
N PRO A 10 7.22 2.73 -5.59
CA PRO A 10 8.15 2.01 -4.72
C PRO A 10 7.39 1.49 -3.49
N ILE A 11 7.55 0.21 -3.20
CA ILE A 11 6.99 -0.41 -2.00
C ILE A 11 7.99 -0.25 -0.85
N GLU A 12 7.56 0.45 0.20
CA GLU A 12 8.35 0.58 1.42
C GLU A 12 8.48 -0.78 2.12
N GLU A 13 9.71 -1.21 2.40
CA GLU A 13 9.98 -2.33 3.30
C GLU A 13 10.33 -1.81 4.70
N ARG A 14 9.57 -2.24 5.70
CA ARG A 14 9.74 -1.79 7.09
C ARG A 14 10.56 -2.78 7.91
N PRO A 15 11.13 -2.35 9.06
CA PRO A 15 11.95 -3.22 9.89
C PRO A 15 11.23 -4.52 10.28
N GLY A 16 11.90 -5.65 10.14
CA GLY A 16 11.30 -6.95 10.43
C GLY A 16 10.86 -7.14 11.90
N HIS A 17 11.40 -6.35 12.82
CA HIS A 17 11.02 -6.43 14.24
C HIS A 17 9.57 -6.02 14.50
N GLU A 18 8.95 -5.23 13.60
CA GLU A 18 7.53 -4.88 13.68
C GLU A 18 6.60 -6.10 13.52
N VAL A 19 7.11 -7.18 12.91
CA VAL A 19 6.40 -8.45 12.74
C VAL A 19 6.85 -9.51 13.76
N THR A 20 8.11 -9.45 14.23
CA THR A 20 8.63 -10.44 15.19
C THR A 20 8.41 -10.06 16.65
N THR A 21 8.05 -8.81 16.95
CA THR A 21 7.86 -8.32 18.32
C THR A 21 6.57 -7.52 18.49
N ILE A 22 5.95 -7.61 19.67
CA ILE A 22 4.82 -6.76 20.10
C ILE A 22 5.31 -5.81 21.18
N ASN A 23 4.92 -4.53 21.08
CA ASN A 23 5.31 -3.43 21.97
C ASN A 23 6.84 -3.25 22.12
N GLY A 24 7.63 -3.80 21.18
CA GLY A 24 9.10 -3.79 21.25
C GLY A 24 9.72 -4.72 22.30
N GLU A 25 8.90 -5.53 23.00
CA GLU A 25 9.36 -6.31 24.16
C GLU A 25 9.11 -7.81 24.01
N ALA A 26 7.91 -8.20 23.58
CA ALA A 26 7.51 -9.60 23.51
C ALA A 26 7.82 -10.21 22.14
N TRP A 27 8.71 -11.20 22.10
CA TRP A 27 9.00 -11.97 20.89
C TRP A 27 7.86 -12.92 20.56
N ILE A 28 7.32 -12.81 19.35
CA ILE A 28 6.24 -13.67 18.83
C ILE A 28 6.67 -14.55 17.65
N ALA A 29 7.91 -14.40 17.20
CA ALA A 29 8.53 -15.24 16.18
C ALA A 29 9.90 -15.76 16.65
N PRO A 30 10.42 -16.87 16.09
CA PRO A 30 11.76 -17.37 16.41
C PRO A 30 12.84 -16.31 16.19
N LYS A 31 13.78 -16.21 17.14
CA LYS A 31 14.91 -15.27 17.01
C LYS A 31 15.77 -15.65 15.80
N GLY A 32 16.13 -14.65 14.98
CA GLY A 32 16.96 -14.83 13.79
C GLY A 32 16.22 -15.28 12.53
N VAL A 33 14.89 -15.44 12.58
CA VAL A 33 14.11 -15.71 11.37
C VAL A 33 14.20 -14.53 10.39
N THR A 34 14.32 -14.82 9.10
CA THR A 34 14.27 -13.81 8.04
C THR A 34 12.84 -13.30 7.88
N VAL A 35 12.67 -11.99 7.67
CA VAL A 35 11.36 -11.35 7.57
C VAL A 35 11.24 -10.63 6.24
N PHE A 36 10.07 -10.76 5.61
CA PHE A 36 9.62 -9.91 4.52
C PHE A 36 8.46 -9.06 5.05
N ASN A 37 8.65 -7.73 5.13
CA ASN A 37 7.69 -6.80 5.72
C ASN A 37 7.43 -5.58 4.82
N PRO A 38 6.81 -5.78 3.64
CA PRO A 38 6.35 -4.66 2.83
C PRO A 38 5.21 -3.92 3.56
N ALA A 39 5.30 -2.60 3.69
CA ALA A 39 4.29 -1.78 4.36
C ALA A 39 3.03 -1.58 3.51
N PHE A 40 3.16 -1.72 2.19
CA PHE A 40 2.10 -1.50 1.22
C PHE A 40 2.07 -2.59 0.17
N ASP A 41 0.93 -2.72 -0.51
CA ASP A 41 0.80 -3.43 -1.77
C ASP A 41 0.05 -2.54 -2.79
N VAL A 42 -0.08 -3.04 -4.01
CA VAL A 42 -0.84 -2.36 -5.07
C VAL A 42 -2.07 -3.18 -5.37
N THR A 43 -3.25 -2.57 -5.23
CA THR A 43 -4.50 -3.10 -5.77
C THR A 43 -4.71 -2.58 -7.20
N PRO A 44 -4.67 -3.45 -8.23
CA PRO A 44 -4.99 -3.05 -9.60
C PRO A 44 -6.38 -2.42 -9.72
N ALA A 45 -6.50 -1.35 -10.51
CA ALA A 45 -7.75 -0.59 -10.68
C ALA A 45 -8.95 -1.46 -11.09
N LYS A 46 -8.73 -2.54 -11.85
CA LYS A 46 -9.79 -3.48 -12.27
C LYS A 46 -10.50 -4.19 -11.10
N TYR A 47 -9.93 -4.18 -9.90
CA TYR A 47 -10.52 -4.75 -8.69
C TYR A 47 -11.21 -3.69 -7.80
N VAL A 48 -11.19 -2.42 -8.20
CA VAL A 48 -11.80 -1.31 -7.46
C VAL A 48 -13.09 -0.90 -8.15
N THR A 49 -14.24 -1.09 -7.49
CA THR A 49 -15.55 -0.67 -8.05
C THR A 49 -15.70 0.86 -8.09
N GLY A 50 -15.10 1.56 -7.12
CA GLY A 50 -15.13 3.01 -7.08
C GLY A 50 -14.21 3.58 -6.00
N ILE A 51 -13.85 4.85 -6.17
CA ILE A 51 -12.99 5.64 -5.31
C ILE A 51 -13.86 6.75 -4.74
N ILE A 52 -13.97 6.82 -3.41
CA ILE A 52 -14.74 7.86 -2.72
C ILE A 52 -13.81 9.04 -2.43
N THR A 53 -14.23 10.23 -2.88
CA THR A 53 -13.48 11.48 -2.76
C THR A 53 -14.41 12.59 -2.26
N GLU A 54 -13.89 13.80 -2.06
CA GLU A 54 -14.67 15.00 -1.75
C GLU A 54 -15.60 15.43 -2.91
N GLN A 55 -15.32 14.98 -4.15
CA GLN A 55 -16.20 15.17 -5.31
C GLN A 55 -17.29 14.08 -5.42
N GLY A 56 -17.34 13.16 -4.45
CA GLY A 56 -18.25 12.01 -4.43
C GLY A 56 -17.61 10.72 -4.91
N LEU A 57 -18.43 9.81 -5.43
CA LEU A 57 -18.00 8.51 -5.95
C LEU A 57 -17.50 8.63 -7.39
N VAL A 58 -16.25 8.20 -7.63
CA VAL A 58 -15.59 8.25 -8.95
C VAL A 58 -15.13 6.84 -9.34
N THR A 59 -15.28 6.46 -10.60
CA THR A 59 -14.73 5.17 -11.09
C THR A 59 -13.24 5.29 -11.38
N PRO A 60 -12.43 4.21 -11.25
CA PRO A 60 -10.98 4.31 -11.41
C PRO A 60 -10.51 4.90 -12.75
N ASP A 61 -11.26 4.66 -13.83
CA ASP A 61 -10.98 5.17 -15.17
C ASP A 61 -11.21 6.68 -15.32
N ARG A 62 -12.00 7.29 -14.43
CA ARG A 62 -12.38 8.72 -14.48
C ARG A 62 -11.66 9.58 -13.45
N ILE A 63 -10.79 8.99 -12.64
CA ILE A 63 -10.10 9.72 -11.56
C ILE A 63 -9.22 10.85 -12.10
N ALA A 64 -8.53 10.60 -13.23
CA ALA A 64 -7.67 11.60 -13.87
C ALA A 64 -8.48 12.76 -14.49
N GLU A 65 -9.69 12.51 -15.00
CA GLU A 65 -10.57 13.58 -15.48
C GLU A 65 -11.11 14.44 -14.32
N THR A 66 -11.31 13.83 -13.15
CA THR A 66 -11.89 14.51 -11.98
C THR A 66 -10.89 15.43 -11.28
N PHE A 67 -9.61 15.05 -11.28
CA PHE A 67 -8.54 15.74 -10.53
C PHE A 67 -7.35 16.19 -11.40
N GLY A 68 -7.43 16.00 -12.71
CA GLY A 68 -6.38 16.43 -13.64
C GLY A 68 -6.42 17.93 -13.85
N GLU A 69 -5.34 18.62 -13.48
CA GLU A 69 -4.91 19.87 -14.13
C GLU A 69 -4.24 19.55 -15.47
#